data_AF-A0A257T617-F1
#
_entry.id   AF-A0A257T617-F1
#
_cell.length_a   1.000
_cell.length_b   1.000
_cell.length_c   1.000
_cell.angle_alpha   90.00
_cell.angle_beta   90.00
_cell.angle_gamma   90.00
#
_symmetry.space_group_name_H-M   'P 1'
#
loop_
_entity.id
_entity.type
_entity.pdbx_description
1 polymer ?
#
loop_
_entity_poly.entity_id
_entity_poly.type
_entity_poly.pdbx_seq_one_letter_code
_entity_poly.pdbx_strand_id
1 'polypeptide(L)'
;HAGNRAHTYLGPIDHPEAIGMGNGIGPEERYPDFVTIAKGFGCGGGHVKEKDDLVDALREMVDYDGTYVLDVQVPYQEHVLPMIPAGMTVKDLIK
;
A
#
# COMPACT_ATOMS: atom_id res chain seq x y z
N HIS A 1 -19.87 9.26 14.16
CA HIS A 1 -18.56 9.30 13.47
C HIS A 1 -18.36 7.96 12.78
N ALA A 2 -18.77 7.82 11.52
CA ALA A 2 -18.78 6.52 10.85
C ALA A 2 -18.33 6.68 9.39
N GLY A 3 -17.05 7.00 9.21
CA GLY A 3 -16.38 6.79 7.93
C GLY A 3 -15.66 5.47 8.01
N ASN A 4 -16.31 4.37 7.62
CA ASN A 4 -15.64 3.10 7.39
C ASN A 4 -14.77 3.25 6.14
N ARG A 5 -13.65 3.97 6.23
CA ARG A 5 -12.64 4.01 5.18
C ARG A 5 -11.62 2.93 5.51
N ALA A 6 -11.69 1.82 4.79
CA ALA A 6 -10.58 0.87 4.75
C ALA A 6 -9.43 1.57 4.00
N HIS A 7 -8.57 2.26 4.73
CA HIS A 7 -7.33 2.82 4.19
C HIS A 7 -6.16 1.90 4.55
N THR A 8 -5.20 1.78 3.63
CA THR A 8 -4.00 0.94 3.78
C THR A 8 -2.84 1.65 4.48
N TYR A 9 -3.09 2.82 5.07
CA TYR A 9 -2.07 3.59 5.78
C TYR A 9 -1.44 2.78 6.93
N LEU A 10 -0.13 2.63 6.86
CA LEU A 10 0.73 2.08 7.90
C LEU A 10 1.69 3.18 8.34
N GLY A 11 1.53 3.65 9.57
CA GLY A 11 2.31 4.76 10.12
C GLY A 11 1.71 5.29 11.42
N PRO A 12 2.32 6.32 12.03
CA PRO A 12 1.85 6.90 13.28
C PRO A 12 0.41 7.42 13.19
N ILE A 13 -0.36 7.26 14.27
CA ILE A 13 -1.80 7.62 14.32
C ILE A 13 -2.07 9.12 14.37
N ASP A 14 -1.05 9.91 14.70
CA ASP A 14 -1.07 11.37 14.81
C ASP A 14 -0.82 12.07 13.47
N HIS A 15 -0.44 11.31 12.43
CA HIS A 15 -0.25 11.83 11.08
C HIS A 15 -1.59 12.08 10.37
N PRO A 16 -1.68 13.12 9.50
CA PRO A 16 -2.90 13.44 8.79
C PRO A 16 -3.37 12.32 7.84
N GLU A 17 -2.47 11.48 7.34
CA GLU A 17 -2.77 10.30 6.55
C GLU A 17 -3.61 9.27 7.32
N ALA A 18 -3.43 9.15 8.65
CA ALA A 18 -4.16 8.22 9.50
C ALA A 18 -5.66 8.51 9.57
N ILE A 19 -6.06 9.75 9.30
CA ILE A 19 -7.46 10.19 9.22
C ILE A 19 -7.88 10.55 7.78
N GLY A 20 -7.05 10.23 6.79
CA GLY A 20 -7.33 10.48 5.37
C GLY A 20 -7.26 11.96 4.95
N MET A 21 -6.58 12.80 5.72
CA MET A 21 -6.34 14.23 5.42
C MET A 21 -4.94 14.51 4.84
N GLY A 22 -4.17 13.48 4.51
CA GLY A 22 -2.86 13.64 3.88
C GLY A 22 -2.95 14.01 2.39
N ASN A 23 -1.79 14.18 1.76
CA ASN A 23 -1.65 14.64 0.37
C ASN A 23 -1.98 13.57 -0.71
N GLY A 24 -2.49 12.39 -0.32
CA GLY A 24 -2.84 11.29 -1.21
C GLY A 24 -1.65 10.48 -1.77
N ILE A 25 -0.42 10.95 -1.58
CA ILE A 25 0.82 10.22 -1.88
C ILE A 25 1.22 9.53 -0.56
N GLY A 26 1.76 8.31 -0.60
CA GLY A 26 2.10 7.58 0.63
C GLY A 26 2.97 8.41 1.60
N PRO A 27 3.08 8.00 2.88
CA PRO A 27 3.70 8.82 3.93
C PRO A 27 5.11 9.30 3.56
N GLU A 28 5.47 10.51 4.01
CA GLU A 28 6.84 11.05 3.83
C GLU A 28 7.89 10.13 4.45
N GLU A 29 7.56 9.58 5.61
CA GLU A 29 8.38 8.61 6.32
C GLU A 29 7.84 7.20 6.11
N ARG A 30 8.69 6.33 5.57
CA ARG A 30 8.33 4.94 5.30
C ARG A 30 8.22 4.18 6.62
N TYR A 31 7.06 3.57 6.85
CA TYR A 31 6.84 2.75 8.02
C TYR A 31 5.95 1.53 7.74
N PRO A 32 6.36 0.31 8.14
CA PRO A 32 7.72 -0.07 8.55
C PRO A 32 8.68 -0.17 7.35
N ASP A 33 9.99 -0.17 7.60
CA ASP A 33 10.99 -0.48 6.57
C ASP A 33 11.03 -2.00 6.31
N PHE A 34 10.16 -2.45 5.40
CA PHE A 34 10.07 -3.86 5.01
C PHE A 34 11.34 -4.39 4.33
N VAL A 35 12.13 -3.54 3.67
CA VAL A 35 13.40 -3.97 3.05
C VAL A 35 14.40 -4.36 4.13
N THR A 36 14.55 -3.52 5.15
CA THR A 36 15.47 -3.81 6.26
C THR A 36 15.01 -5.04 7.03
N ILE A 37 13.71 -5.19 7.27
CA ILE A 37 13.15 -6.39 7.91
C ILE A 37 13.46 -7.65 7.08
N ALA A 38 13.18 -7.64 5.77
CA ALA A 38 13.44 -8.77 4.88
C ALA A 38 14.92 -9.18 4.87
N LYS A 39 15.83 -8.19 4.79
CA LYS A 39 17.28 -8.42 4.87
C LYS A 39 17.69 -9.04 6.21
N GLY A 40 17.04 -8.66 7.31
CA GLY A 40 17.27 -9.27 8.63
C GLY A 40 16.96 -10.78 8.67
N PHE A 41 16.05 -11.26 7.81
CA PHE A 41 15.74 -12.68 7.64
C PHE A 41 16.57 -13.36 6.52
N GLY A 42 17.55 -12.67 5.94
CA GLY A 42 18.35 -13.18 4.83
C GLY A 42 17.63 -13.21 3.48
N CYS A 43 16.51 -12.51 3.36
CA CYS A 43 15.78 -12.37 2.10
C CYS A 43 16.32 -11.18 1.28
N GLY A 44 16.14 -11.22 -0.03
CA GLY A 44 16.25 -10.05 -0.90
C GLY A 44 15.19 -9.01 -0.57
N GLY A 45 15.43 -7.75 -0.90
CA GLY A 45 14.48 -6.69 -0.61
C GLY A 45 14.70 -5.43 -1.44
N GLY A 46 13.61 -4.92 -2.01
CA GLY A 46 13.57 -3.71 -2.84
C GLY A 46 12.42 -2.78 -2.47
N HIS A 47 12.48 -1.55 -2.96
CA HIS A 47 11.46 -0.53 -2.71
C HIS A 47 11.18 0.31 -3.96
N VAL A 48 9.91 0.56 -4.24
CA VAL A 48 9.46 1.37 -5.38
C VAL A 48 8.64 2.54 -4.85
N LYS A 49 9.13 3.75 -5.10
CA LYS A 49 8.40 5.00 -4.84
C LYS A 49 7.78 5.57 -6.11
N GLU A 50 8.56 5.59 -7.20
CA GLU A 50 8.16 6.15 -8.47
C GLU A 50 7.61 5.06 -9.39
N LYS A 51 6.55 5.38 -10.13
CA LYS A 51 5.88 4.40 -10.99
C LYS A 51 6.78 3.86 -12.10
N ASP A 52 7.71 4.67 -12.59
CA ASP A 52 8.61 4.31 -13.68
C ASP A 52 9.61 3.22 -13.27
N ASP A 53 9.94 3.12 -11.98
CA ASP A 53 10.88 2.12 -11.45
C ASP A 53 10.22 0.74 -11.26
N LEU A 54 8.89 0.66 -11.32
CA LEU A 54 8.14 -0.56 -10.97
C LEU A 54 8.52 -1.74 -11.86
N VAL A 55 8.64 -1.53 -13.17
CA VAL A 55 8.89 -2.61 -14.13
C VAL A 55 10.26 -3.23 -13.89
N ASP A 56 11.28 -2.41 -13.65
CA ASP A 56 12.64 -2.90 -13.44
C ASP A 56 12.82 -3.53 -12.06
N ALA A 57 12.18 -2.98 -11.02
CA ALA A 57 12.18 -3.59 -9.69
C ALA A 57 11.47 -4.96 -9.66
N LEU A 58 10.39 -5.12 -10.43
CA LEU A 58 9.73 -6.42 -10.61
C LEU A 58 10.64 -7.44 -11.31
N ARG A 59 11.41 -7.02 -12.32
CA ARG A 59 12.39 -7.88 -12.99
C ARG A 59 13.47 -8.34 -12.02
N GLU A 60 14.05 -7.41 -11.26
CA GLU A 60 15.05 -7.73 -10.23
C GLU A 60 14.50 -8.75 -9.21
N MET A 61 13.29 -8.53 -8.72
CA MET A 61 12.62 -9.44 -7.79
C MET A 61 12.45 -10.85 -8.37
N VAL A 62 12.04 -10.96 -9.65
CA VAL A 62 11.79 -12.25 -10.31
C VAL A 62 13.09 -12.98 -10.64
N ASP A 63 14.15 -12.25 -11.00
CA ASP A 63 15.45 -12.82 -11.34
C ASP A 63 16.30 -13.17 -10.10
N TYR A 64 15.86 -12.77 -8.91
CA TYR A 64 16.57 -13.04 -7.66
C TYR A 64 16.52 -14.53 -7.27
N ASP A 65 17.68 -15.11 -7.01
CA ASP A 65 17.82 -16.51 -6.57
C ASP A 65 17.49 -16.65 -5.07
N GLY A 66 16.21 -16.56 -4.72
CA GLY A 66 15.73 -16.78 -3.36
C GLY A 66 14.46 -16.01 -3.01
N THR A 67 14.16 -15.93 -1.71
CA THR A 67 13.02 -15.17 -1.19
C THR A 67 13.31 -13.67 -1.31
N TYR A 68 12.37 -12.92 -1.87
CA TYR A 68 12.48 -11.48 -2.06
C TYR A 68 11.20 -10.76 -1.59
N VAL A 69 11.35 -9.58 -0.99
CA VAL A 69 10.25 -8.69 -0.63
C VAL A 69 10.36 -7.37 -1.41
N LEU A 70 9.38 -7.10 -2.27
CA LEU A 70 9.28 -5.80 -2.94
C LEU A 70 8.22 -4.95 -2.26
N ASP A 71 8.64 -3.84 -1.65
CA ASP A 71 7.72 -2.86 -1.07
C ASP A 71 7.38 -1.78 -2.09
N VAL A 72 6.09 -1.63 -2.41
CA VAL A 72 5.63 -0.72 -3.46
C VAL A 72 4.72 0.33 -2.84
N GLN A 73 5.14 1.59 -2.90
CA GLN A 73 4.35 2.72 -2.41
C GLN A 73 3.16 2.96 -3.35
N VAL A 74 1.95 2.83 -2.80
CA VAL A 74 0.70 3.10 -3.50
C VAL A 74 -0.11 4.19 -2.80
N PRO A 75 -0.84 5.04 -3.53
CA PRO A 75 -1.74 6.02 -2.94
C PRO A 75 -2.88 5.31 -2.18
N TYR A 76 -3.19 5.77 -0.97
CA TYR A 76 -4.22 5.17 -0.11
C TYR A 76 -5.65 5.60 -0.46
N GLN A 77 -5.83 6.46 -1.47
CA GLN A 77 -7.14 6.94 -1.94
C GLN A 77 -7.80 6.02 -2.97
N GLU A 78 -7.15 4.92 -3.37
CA GLU A 78 -7.76 3.94 -4.27
C GLU A 78 -8.85 3.14 -3.55
N HIS A 79 -10.08 3.62 -3.66
CA HIS A 79 -11.26 2.88 -3.30
C HIS A 79 -11.40 1.67 -4.24
N VAL A 80 -11.39 0.45 -3.69
CA VAL A 80 -11.76 -0.76 -4.44
C VAL A 80 -13.23 -0.62 -4.84
N LEU A 81 -13.48 -0.33 -6.12
CA LEU A 81 -14.82 -0.28 -6.68
C LEU A 81 -15.12 -1.58 -7.43
N PRO A 82 -16.35 -2.11 -7.35
CA PRO A 82 -17.47 -1.62 -6.55
C PRO A 82 -17.46 -2.18 -5.12
N MET A 83 -17.40 -1.28 -4.12
CA MET A 83 -17.62 -1.65 -2.72
C MET A 83 -19.12 -1.63 -2.43
N ILE A 84 -19.68 -2.76 -1.99
CA ILE A 84 -21.05 -2.82 -1.47
C ILE A 84 -21.00 -2.37 -0.01
N PRO A 85 -21.61 -1.23 0.36
CA PRO A 85 -21.61 -0.79 1.75
C PRO A 85 -22.26 -1.85 2.65
N ALA A 86 -21.79 -1.94 3.90
CA ALA A 86 -22.34 -2.89 4.87
C ALA A 86 -23.86 -2.73 4.99
N GLY A 87 -24.60 -3.80 4.69
CA GLY A 87 -26.07 -3.82 4.70
C GLY A 87 -26.75 -3.57 3.34
N MET A 88 -25.99 -3.34 2.27
CA MET A 88 -26.52 -3.20 0.90
C MET A 88 -26.27 -4.47 0.07
N THR A 89 -26.95 -4.59 -1.07
CA THR A 89 -26.81 -5.71 -2.01
C THR A 89 -26.28 -5.25 -3.36
N VAL A 90 -25.82 -6.19 -4.20
CA VAL A 90 -25.40 -5.92 -5.59
C VAL A 90 -26.51 -5.22 -6.39
N LYS A 91 -27.78 -5.53 -6.12
CA LYS A 91 -28.92 -4.90 -6.80
C LYS A 91 -29.02 -3.40 -6.51
N ASP A 92 -28.56 -2.95 -5.35
CA ASP A 92 -28.62 -1.53 -4.94
C ASP A 92 -27.52 -0.68 -5.61
N LEU A 93 -26.56 -1.32 -6.30
CA LEU A 93 -25.49 -0.67 -7.07
C LEU A 93 -25.83 -0.47 -8.55
N ILE A 94 -26.85 -1.16 -9.08
CA ILE A 94 -27.24 -1.09 -10.49
C ILE A 94 -28.28 0.03 -10.65
N LYS A 95 -27.93 1.09 -11.39
CA LYS A 95 -28.83 2.16 -11.84
C LYS A 95 -29.16 1.99 -13.33
#